data_AF-A0A261KNV9-F1
#
_entry.id   AF-A0A261KNV9-F1
#
_cell.length_a   1.000
_cell.length_b   1.000
_cell.length_c   1.000
_cell.angle_alpha   90.00
_cell.angle_beta   90.00
_cell.angle_gamma   90.00
#
_symmetry.space_group_name_H-M   'P 1'
#
loop_
_entity.id
_entity.type
_entity.pdbx_description
1 polymer ?
#
loop_
_entity_poly.entity_id
_entity_poly.type
_entity_poly.pdbx_seq_one_letter_code
_entity_poly.pdbx_strand_id
1 'polypeptide(L)' 'MSSHKDSVMSVSFSPDGKLLASGSRDQTVILWNLALDDLLEKGCSWVCDYLQTNPHVQESDRLYDGSL' A
#
# COMPACT_ATOMS: atom_id res chain seq x y z
N MET A 1 7.76 -7.47 -15.34
CA MET A 1 8.27 -6.47 -14.38
C MET A 1 9.37 -5.68 -15.08
N SER A 2 9.08 -4.44 -15.43
CA SER A 2 10.08 -3.53 -15.97
C SER A 2 10.85 -2.97 -14.79
N SER A 3 12.08 -3.43 -14.60
CA SER A 3 13.01 -2.90 -13.60
C SER A 3 14.10 -2.13 -14.30
N HIS A 4 14.73 -1.20 -13.57
CA HIS A 4 15.94 -0.55 -14.03
C HIS A 4 17.03 -1.59 -14.32
N LYS A 5 17.82 -1.33 -15.37
CA LYS A 5 18.93 -2.16 -15.83
C LYS A 5 20.27 -1.72 -15.22
N ASP A 6 20.29 -0.60 -14.52
CA ASP A 6 21.42 -0.07 -13.77
C ASP A 6 20.93 0.60 -12.48
N SER A 7 21.88 1.06 -11.66
CA SER A 7 21.69 1.67 -10.35
C SER A 7 20.62 2.76 -10.35
N VAL A 8 19.64 2.62 -9.46
CA VAL A 8 18.67 3.68 -9.16
C VAL A 8 19.39 4.78 -8.39
N MET A 9 19.38 5.98 -8.94
CA MET A 9 20.09 7.13 -8.39
C MET A 9 19.16 8.06 -7.59
N SER A 10 17.85 7.98 -7.82
CA SER A 10 16.86 8.82 -7.14
C SER A 10 15.49 8.17 -7.09
N VAL A 11 14.74 8.47 -6.02
CA VAL A 11 13.34 8.09 -5.82
C VAL A 11 12.56 9.28 -5.30
N SER A 12 11.31 9.43 -5.74
CA SER A 12 10.42 10.50 -5.27
C SER A 12 8.97 10.03 -5.31
N PHE A 13 8.22 10.36 -4.26
CA PHE A 13 6.78 10.13 -4.20
C PHE A 13 6.04 11.39 -4.66
N SER A 14 4.92 11.19 -5.35
CA SER A 14 3.96 12.27 -5.55
C SER A 14 3.39 12.73 -4.19
N PRO A 15 3.04 14.01 -4.01
CA PRO A 15 2.48 14.50 -2.75
C PRO A 15 1.18 13.79 -2.32
N ASP A 16 0.43 13.23 -3.27
CA ASP A 16 -0.78 12.46 -3.03
C ASP A 16 -0.52 10.95 -2.77
N GLY A 17 0.73 10.50 -2.85
CA GLY A 17 1.15 9.13 -2.58
C GLY A 17 0.72 8.09 -3.62
N LYS A 18 0.11 8.49 -4.75
CA LYS A 18 -0.39 7.57 -5.78
C LYS A 18 0.69 7.12 -6.77
N LEU A 19 1.76 7.89 -6.90
CA LEU A 19 2.83 7.63 -7.84
C LEU A 19 4.18 7.62 -7.13
N LEU A 20 5.00 6.63 -7.48
CA LEU A 20 6.43 6.62 -7.19
C LEU A 20 7.17 6.82 -8.51
N ALA A 21 8.13 7.75 -8.53
CA ALA A 21 9.07 7.91 -9.62
C ALA A 21 10.44 7.38 -9.19
N SER A 22 11.07 6.55 -10.02
CA SER A 22 12.45 6.12 -9.86
C SER A 22 13.29 6.51 -11.08
N GLY A 23 14.45 7.13 -10.86
CA GLY A 23 15.40 7.49 -11.90
C GLY A 23 16.69 6.67 -11.79
N SER A 24 17.21 6.18 -12.92
CA SER A 24 18.39 5.31 -12.95
C SER A 24 19.50 5.83 -13.87
N ARG A 25 20.71 5.34 -13.61
CA ARG A 25 21.87 5.53 -14.49
C ARG A 25 21.67 4.91 -15.88
N ASP A 26 20.70 4.00 -16.04
CA ASP A 26 20.30 3.46 -17.34
C ASP A 26 19.58 4.47 -18.26
N GLN A 27 19.53 5.74 -17.84
CA GLN A 27 18.94 6.87 -18.57
C GLN A 27 17.40 6.78 -18.67
N THR A 28 16.76 6.00 -17.79
CA THR A 28 15.31 5.90 -17.74
C THR A 28 14.73 6.40 -16.42
N VAL A 29 13.47 6.83 -16.51
CA VAL A 29 12.59 7.07 -15.36
C VAL A 29 11.42 6.11 -15.47
N ILE A 30 11.11 5.39 -14.38
CA ILE A 30 9.93 4.53 -14.29
C ILE A 30 8.94 5.19 -13.33
N LEU A 31 7.68 5.27 -13.77
CA LEU A 31 6.55 5.66 -12.94
C LEU A 31 5.79 4.41 -12.49
N TRP A 32 5.65 4.27 -11.18
CA TRP A 32 4.93 3.19 -10.55
C TRP A 32 3.61 3.73 -10.02
N ASN A 33 2.50 3.20 -10.52
CA ASN A 33 1.20 3.45 -9.92
C ASN A 33 1.08 2.59 -8.65
N LEU A 34 1.04 3.24 -7.50
CA LEU A 34 0.80 2.60 -6.23
C LEU A 34 -0.72 2.43 -6.12
N ALA A 35 -1.21 1.22 -6.39
CA ALA A 35 -2.61 0.84 -6.22
C ALA A 35 -2.97 0.81 -4.73
N LEU A 36 -2.97 1.99 -4.11
CA LEU A 36 -3.15 2.15 -2.67
C LEU A 36 -4.57 1.77 -2.26
N ASP A 37 -5.55 2.03 -3.13
CA ASP A 37 -6.94 1.63 -2.92
C ASP A 37 -7.06 0.10 -2.76
N ASP A 38 -6.45 -0.67 -3.68
CA ASP A 38 -6.42 -2.15 -3.61
C ASP A 38 -5.73 -2.65 -2.34
N LEU A 39 -4.67 -1.96 -1.88
CA LEU A 39 -3.95 -2.33 -0.67
C LEU A 39 -4.77 -2.03 0.59
N LEU A 40 -5.44 -0.88 0.62
CA LEU A 40 -6.33 -0.49 1.72
C LEU A 40 -7.51 -1.44 1.83
N GLU A 41 -8.13 -1.82 0.71
CA GLU A 41 -9.23 -2.80 0.69
C GLU A 41 -8.78 -4.14 1.29
N LYS A 42 -7.64 -4.68 0.85
CA LYS A 42 -7.08 -5.92 1.40
C LYS A 42 -6.71 -5.80 2.87
N GLY A 43 -6.13 -4.67 3.26
CA GLY A 43 -5.77 -4.38 4.64
C GLY A 43 -7.00 -4.36 5.56
N CYS A 44 -8.06 -3.66 5.15
CA CYS A 44 -9.33 -3.63 5.88
C CYS A 44 -9.94 -5.03 6.00
N SER A 45 -9.95 -5.81 4.91
CA SER A 45 -10.41 -7.20 4.95
C SER A 45 -9.64 -8.04 5.96
N TRP A 46 -8.30 -7.94 5.97
CA TRP A 46 -7.45 -8.67 6.91
C TRP A 46 -7.70 -8.26 8.36
N VAL A 47 -7.87 -6.97 8.63
CA VAL A 47 -8.17 -6.47 9.96
C VAL A 47 -9.53 -6.99 10.43
N CYS A 48 -10.56 -6.96 9.57
CA CYS A 48 -11.86 -7.53 9.90
C CYS A 48 -11.77 -9.03 10.21
N ASP A 49 -11.09 -9.82 9.38
CA ASP A 49 -10.91 -11.26 9.59
C ASP A 49 -10.18 -11.53 10.92
N TYR A 50 -9.11 -10.77 11.21
CA TYR A 50 -8.36 -10.89 12.45
C TYR A 50 -9.23 -10.59 13.67
N LEU A 51 -9.99 -9.49 13.66
CA LEU A 51 -10.86 -9.10 14.78
C LEU A 51 -11.93 -10.17 15.06
N GLN A 52 -12.50 -10.77 14.01
CA GLN A 52 -13.52 -11.81 14.14
C GLN A 52 -12.96 -13.14 14.68
N THR A 53 -11.76 -13.52 14.26
CA THR A 53 -11.20 -14.85 14.56
C THR A 53 -10.30 -14.87 15.79
N ASN A 54 -9.79 -13.73 16.23
CA ASN A 54 -8.89 -13.68 17.37
C ASN A 54 -9.67 -13.78 18.71
N PRO A 55 -9.35 -14.75 19.57
CA PRO A 55 -10.06 -14.96 20.84
C PRO A 55 -9.70 -13.92 21.91
N HIS A 56 -8.66 -13.11 21.72
CA HIS A 56 -8.17 -12.12 22.69
C HIS A 56 -8.60 -10.68 22.39
N VAL A 57 -9.54 -10.50 21.45
CA VAL A 57 -10.11 -9.20 21.09
C VAL A 57 -11.44 -9.00 21.82
N GLN A 58 -11.74 -7.76 22.24
CA GLN A 58 -13.00 -7.45 22.92
C GLN A 58 -14.17 -7.50 21.93
N GLU A 59 -15.35 -7.87 22.42
CA GLU A 59 -16.54 -8.00 21.57
C GLU A 59 -16.95 -6.67 20.91
N SER A 60 -16.69 -5.53 21.59
CA SER A 60 -16.90 -4.19 21.01
C SER A 60 -16.07 -3.95 19.75
N ASP A 61 -14.85 -4.48 19.71
CA ASP A 61 -13.92 -4.29 18.59
C ASP A 61 -14.34 -5.15 17.39
N ARG A 62 -15.17 -6.19 17.61
CA ARG A 62 -15.74 -7.04 16.55
C ARG A 62 -16.97 -6.42 15.88
N LEU A 63 -17.68 -5.57 16.59
CA LEU A 63 -18.94 -4.96 16.16
C LEU A 63 -18.76 -3.58 15.51
N TYR A 64 -17.54 -3.06 15.47
CA TYR A 64 -17.27 -1.77 14.85
C TYR A 64 -17.41 -1.87 13.32
N ASP A 65 -18.45 -1.23 12.77
CA ASP A 65 -18.77 -1.22 11.33
C ASP A 65 -18.22 0.01 10.59
N GLY A 66 -17.50 0.89 11.30
CA GLY A 66 -16.91 2.10 10.73
C GLY A 66 -17.89 3.22 10.41
N SER A 67 -19.15 3.16 10.86
CA SER A 67 -20.09 4.28 10.75
C SER A 67 -19.91 5.29 11.90
N LEU A 68 -19.84 6.59 11.55
CA LEU A 68 -20.04 7.74 12.43
C LEU A 68 -21.48 8.24 12.31
#